data_AF-A0A535JAN9-F1
#
_entry.id   AF-A0A535JAN9-F1
#
_cell.length_a   1.000
_cell.length_b   1.000
_cell.length_c   1.000
_cell.angle_alpha   90.00
_cell.angle_beta   90.00
_cell.angle_gamma   90.00
#
_symmetry.space_group_name_H-M   'P 1'
#
loop_
_entity.id
_entity.type
_entity.pdbx_description
1 polymer ?
#
loop_
_entity_poly.entity_id
_entity_poly.type
_entity_poly.pdbx_seq_one_letter_code
_entity_poly.pdbx_strand_id
1 'polypeptide(L)' 'MPDGTEIVGVGVQVETERLREFVMRFMSAAGAGWNASQWSDTLFGSAFEERFGVKVQVHRESGPDGHRVFAIRTLSG' A
#
# COMPACT_ATOMS: atom_id res chain seq x y z
N MET A 1 9.61 -2.14 5.29
CA MET A 1 8.86 -3.22 5.97
C MET A 1 9.86 -4.26 6.50
N PRO A 2 9.52 -5.10 7.49
CA PRO A 2 10.45 -6.11 8.04
C PRO A 2 10.98 -7.11 7.02
N ASP A 3 10.23 -7.38 5.94
CA ASP A 3 10.62 -8.22 4.80
C ASP A 3 11.48 -7.47 3.75
N GLY A 4 11.89 -6.23 4.05
CA GLY A 4 12.63 -5.37 3.12
C GLY A 4 11.77 -4.68 2.06
N THR A 5 10.44 -4.87 2.09
CA THR A 5 9.54 -4.19 1.14
C THR A 5 9.43 -2.70 1.47
N GLU A 6 9.50 -1.84 0.46
CA GLU A 6 9.22 -0.41 0.55
C GLU A 6 7.78 -0.12 0.12
N ILE A 7 7.10 0.82 0.77
CA ILE A 7 5.74 1.25 0.40
C ILE A 7 5.78 2.74 0.10
N VAL A 8 5.36 3.09 -1.12
CA VAL A 8 5.45 4.46 -1.65
C VAL A 8 4.09 4.91 -2.14
N GLY A 9 3.64 6.09 -1.69
CA GLY A 9 2.48 6.76 -2.27
C GLY A 9 2.90 7.60 -3.48
N VAL A 10 2.36 7.32 -4.66
CA VAL A 10 2.66 8.05 -5.90
C VAL A 10 1.39 8.75 -6.40
N GLY A 11 1.41 10.08 -6.44
CA GLY A 11 0.22 10.87 -6.79
C GLY A 11 -0.86 10.89 -5.71
N VAL A 12 -0.64 10.21 -4.58
CA VAL A 12 -1.57 10.14 -3.45
C VAL A 12 -1.41 11.38 -2.56
N GLN A 13 -2.47 12.17 -2.42
CA GLN A 13 -2.52 13.32 -1.50
C GLN A 13 -2.87 12.90 -0.07
N VAL A 14 -2.12 11.95 0.49
CA VAL A 14 -2.26 11.48 1.88
C VAL A 14 -0.94 11.68 2.59
N GLU A 15 -0.98 12.35 3.74
CA GLU A 15 0.19 12.53 4.62
C GLU A 15 0.88 11.20 4.92
N THR A 16 2.21 11.19 4.89
CA THR A 16 3.03 9.98 5.05
C THR A 16 2.70 9.21 6.34
N GLU A 17 2.44 9.91 7.44
CA GLU A 17 2.08 9.30 8.72
C GLU A 17 0.73 8.58 8.65
N ARG A 18 -0.28 9.19 8.01
CA ARG A 18 -1.60 8.59 7.83
C ARG A 18 -1.56 7.38 6.91
N LEU A 19 -0.73 7.44 5.86
CA LEU A 19 -0.50 6.32 4.97
C LEU A 19 0.14 5.15 5.73
N ARG A 20 1.14 5.43 6.56
CA ARG A 20 1.81 4.43 7.40
C ARG A 20 0.81 3.78 8.38
N GLU A 21 0.02 4.59 9.08
CA GLU A 21 -1.01 4.07 10.00
C GLU A 21 -2.03 3.18 9.29
N PHE A 22 -2.51 3.60 8.12
CA PHE A 22 -3.44 2.81 7.32
C PHE A 22 -2.85 1.45 6.96
N VAL A 23 -1.63 1.43 6.42
CA VAL A 23 -0.93 0.20 6.04
C VAL A 23 -0.77 -0.73 7.26
N MET A 24 -0.38 -0.19 8.41
CA MET A 24 -0.24 -0.97 9.65
C MET A 24 -1.57 -1.60 10.11
N ARG A 25 -2.67 -0.85 10.02
CA ARG A 25 -4.01 -1.37 10.36
C ARG A 25 -4.49 -2.42 9.36
N PHE A 26 -4.31 -2.17 8.07
CA PHE A 26 -4.66 -3.11 7.02
C PHE A 26 -3.92 -4.45 7.20
N MET A 27 -2.62 -4.40 7.49
CA MET A 27 -1.82 -5.59 7.82
C MET A 27 -2.37 -6.39 8.98
N SER A 28 -2.69 -5.71 10.08
CA SER A 28 -3.21 -6.36 11.27
C SER A 28 -4.56 -7.01 11.01
N ALA A 29 -5.40 -6.40 10.17
CA ALA A 29 -6.74 -6.91 9.86
C ALA A 29 -6.73 -8.06 8.83
N ALA A 30 -5.79 -8.05 7.88
CA ALA A 30 -5.73 -9.03 6.80
C ALA A 30 -5.23 -10.43 7.24
N GLY A 31 -4.69 -10.57 8.46
CA GLY A 31 -4.15 -11.85 8.97
C GLY A 31 -2.89 -12.36 8.25
N ALA A 32 -2.47 -11.71 7.17
CA ALA A 32 -1.27 -12.01 6.37
C ALA A 32 0.03 -11.46 6.99
N GLY A 33 -0.08 -10.71 8.10
CA GLY A 33 1.06 -10.09 8.76
C GLY A 33 1.85 -9.17 7.83
N TRP A 34 3.17 -9.13 8.02
CA TRP A 34 4.09 -8.26 7.28
C TRP A 34 4.43 -8.72 5.87
N ASN A 35 3.88 -9.85 5.40
CA ASN A 35 4.17 -10.36 4.06
C ASN A 35 3.29 -9.67 3.01
N ALA A 36 3.78 -8.54 2.48
CA ALA A 36 3.06 -7.73 1.50
C ALA A 36 2.67 -8.51 0.23
N SER A 37 3.42 -9.56 -0.13
CA SER A 37 3.11 -10.40 -1.30
C SER A 37 1.80 -11.18 -1.18
N GLN A 38 1.32 -11.42 0.05
CA GLN A 38 0.07 -12.15 0.33
C GLN A 38 -1.15 -11.24 0.40
N TRP A 39 -0.99 -9.93 0.31
CA TRP A 39 -2.11 -9.01 0.39
C TRP A 39 -2.90 -9.03 -0.92
N SER A 40 -4.22 -8.87 -0.81
CA SER A 40 -5.06 -8.64 -1.97
C SER A 40 -5.00 -7.16 -2.34
N ASP A 41 -4.49 -6.87 -3.54
CA ASP A 41 -4.41 -5.51 -4.06
C ASP A 41 -5.81 -4.88 -4.21
N THR A 42 -6.82 -5.70 -4.52
CA THR A 42 -8.23 -5.27 -4.59
C THR A 42 -8.76 -4.87 -3.22
N LEU A 43 -8.58 -5.72 -2.18
CA LEU A 43 -9.04 -5.40 -0.82
C LEU A 43 -8.31 -4.17 -0.26
N PHE A 44 -7.02 -4.03 -0.57
CA PHE A 44 -6.25 -2.85 -0.22
C PHE A 44 -6.87 -1.60 -0.85
N GLY A 45 -7.12 -1.62 -2.17
CA GLY A 45 -7.72 -0.51 -2.90
C GLY A 45 -9.09 -0.11 -2.33
N SER A 46 -9.98 -1.08 -2.08
CA SER A 46 -11.29 -0.83 -1.47
C SER A 46 -11.19 -0.22 -0.07
N ALA A 47 -10.34 -0.77 0.80
CA ALA A 47 -10.16 -0.24 2.15
C ALA A 47 -9.52 1.16 2.14
N PHE A 48 -8.64 1.43 1.18
CA PHE A 48 -8.03 2.74 1.00
C PHE A 48 -9.06 3.78 0.56
N GLU A 49 -9.92 3.43 -0.41
CA GLU A 49 -11.02 4.27 -0.87
C GLU A 49 -12.00 4.57 0.27
N GLU A 50 -12.39 3.57 1.05
CA GLU A 50 -13.27 3.75 2.21
C GLU A 50 -12.66 4.72 3.25
N ARG A 51 -11.35 4.61 3.48
CA ARG A 51 -10.67 5.41 4.52
C ARG A 51 -10.39 6.86 4.11
N PHE A 52 -10.05 7.07 2.84
CA PHE A 52 -9.51 8.35 2.35
C PHE A 52 -10.33 8.99 1.22
N GLY A 53 -11.34 8.29 0.69
CA GLY A 53 -12.17 8.78 -0.44
C GLY A 53 -11.43 8.81 -1.78
N VAL A 54 -10.29 8.11 -1.89
CA VAL A 54 -9.43 8.14 -3.08
C VAL A 54 -9.27 6.72 -3.62
N LYS A 55 -9.54 6.54 -4.91
CA LYS A 55 -9.28 5.28 -5.60
C LYS A 55 -7.80 5.12 -5.89
N VAL A 56 -7.25 3.98 -5.50
CA VAL A 56 -5.85 3.64 -5.73
C VAL A 56 -5.69 2.24 -6.28
N GLN A 57 -4.55 2.02 -6.93
CA GLN A 57 -4.08 0.71 -7.35
C GLN A 57 -2.69 0.46 -6.77
N VAL A 58 -2.44 -0.78 -6.34
CA VAL A 58 -1.11 -1.23 -5.89
C VAL A 58 -0.34 -1.79 -7.08
N HIS A 59 0.87 -1.29 -7.29
CA HIS A 59 1.83 -1.81 -8.26
C HIS A 59 3.01 -2.42 -7.51
N ARG A 60 3.33 -3.68 -7.83
CA ARG A 60 4.46 -4.40 -7.24
C ARG A 60 5.64 -4.29 -8.20
N GLU A 61 6.63 -3.49 -7.81
CA GLU A 61 7.77 -3.12 -8.65
C GLU A 61 9.07 -3.62 -8.01
N SER A 62 10.11 -3.79 -8.84
CA SER A 62 11.48 -3.97 -8.36
C SER A 62 12.12 -2.60 -8.24
N GLY A 63 12.58 -2.25 -7.04
CA GLY A 63 13.34 -1.04 -6.78
C GLY A 63 14.76 -1.10 -7.38
N PRO A 64 15.43 0.06 -7.49
CA PRO A 64 16.75 0.17 -8.12
C PRO A 64 17.84 -0.67 -7.44
N ASP A 65 17.71 -0.94 -6.14
CA ASP A 65 18.65 -1.78 -5.37
C ASP A 65 18.18 -3.24 -5.23
N GLY A 66 17.22 -3.68 -6.05
CA GLY A 66 16.67 -5.04 -6.01
C GLY A 66 15.69 -5.32 -4.86
N HIS A 67 15.36 -4.33 -4.04
CA HIS A 67 14.30 -4.43 -3.05
C HIS A 67 12.92 -4.38 -3.71
N ARG A 68 11.89 -4.89 -3.03
CA ARG A 68 10.52 -4.87 -3.54
C ARG A 68 9.87 -3.54 -3.18
N VAL A 69 9.21 -2.90 -4.14
CA VAL A 69 8.47 -1.66 -3.94
C VAL A 69 6.99 -1.92 -4.18
N PHE A 70 6.15 -1.47 -3.25
CA PHE A 70 4.70 -1.46 -3.36
C PHE A 70 4.28 -0.01 -3.59
N ALA A 71 4.11 0.36 -4.85
CA ALA A 71 3.69 1.70 -5.25
C ALA A 71 2.16 1.79 -5.23
N ILE A 72 1.64 2.62 -4.33
CA ILE A 72 0.21 2.93 -4.22
C ILE A 72 -0.03 4.15 -5.10
N ARG A 73 -0.72 3.95 -6.22
CA ARG A 73 -0.95 4.99 -7.23
C ARG A 73 -2.41 5.40 -7.25
N THR A 74 -2.68 6.70 -7.30
CA THR A 74 -4.04 7.18 -7.54
C THR A 74 -4.51 6.76 -8.92
N LEU A 75 -5.71 6.19 -8.98
CA LEU A 75 -6.41 6.01 -10.24
C LEU A 75 -7.01 7.36 -10.62
N SER A 76 -6.38 8.02 -11.60
CA SER A 76 -6.99 9.21 -12.21
C SER A 76 -8.22 8.72 -12.96
N GLY A 77 -9.40 9.19 -12.57
CA GLY A 77 -10.65 8.99 -13.31
C GLY A 77 -10.67 9.77 -14.60
#